data_AF-A0A2T6VXS4-F1
#
_entry.id   AF-A0A2T6VXS4-F1
#
_cell.length_a   1.000
_cell.length_b   1.000
_cell.length_c   1.000
_cell.angle_alpha   90.00
_cell.angle_beta   90.00
_cell.angle_gamma   90.00
#
_symmetry.space_group_name_H-M   'P 1'
#
loop_
_entity.id
_entity.type
_entity.pdbx_description
1 polymer ?
#
loop_
_entity_poly.entity_id
_entity_poly.type
_entity_poly.pdbx_seq_one_letter_code
_entity_poly.pdbx_strand_id
1 'polypeptide(L)'
;MHKIERLLQTLAPEGVEFKTLEEVFEIKNGYTPSKNNPEFWKNGTIPWFRMEDIRENGRILKDSIQHITPKALKGKKLFPKNSIIISTTATIGEHALLIVDSLAN
;
A
#
# COMPACT_ATOMS: atom_id res chain seq x y z
N MET A 1 28.98 1.34 11.95
CA MET A 1 28.47 1.88 10.67
C MET A 1 27.23 1.09 10.28
N HIS A 2 26.09 1.76 10.21
CA HIS A 2 24.82 1.15 9.83
C HIS A 2 24.82 0.77 8.35
N LYS A 3 24.01 -0.23 7.96
CA LYS A 3 23.95 -0.73 6.57
C LYS A 3 23.68 0.39 5.55
N ILE A 4 22.81 1.34 5.90
CA ILE A 4 22.46 2.48 5.05
C ILE A 4 23.68 3.38 4.82
N GLU A 5 24.45 3.71 5.87
CA GLU A 5 25.67 4.53 5.74
C GLU A 5 26.68 3.88 4.79
N ARG A 6 26.86 2.56 4.91
CA ARG A 6 27.73 1.80 3.99
C ARG A 6 27.22 1.88 2.54
N LEU A 7 25.92 1.72 2.33
CA LEU A 7 25.32 1.78 0.99
C LEU A 7 25.47 3.16 0.38
N LEU A 8 25.25 4.23 1.16
CA LEU A 8 25.46 5.61 0.72
C LEU A 8 26.91 5.83 0.31
N GLN A 9 27.88 5.46 1.16
CA GLN A 9 29.30 5.61 0.83
C GLN A 9 29.73 4.81 -0.41
N THR A 10 29.14 3.64 -0.65
CA THR A 10 29.54 2.75 -1.75
C THR A 10 28.84 3.09 -3.07
N LEU A 11 27.56 3.43 -3.02
CA LEU A 11 26.71 3.60 -4.21
C LEU A 11 26.46 5.07 -4.56
N ALA A 12 26.62 5.97 -3.60
CA ALA A 12 26.39 7.41 -3.75
C ALA A 12 27.45 8.20 -2.97
N PRO A 13 28.75 8.07 -3.32
CA PRO A 13 29.85 8.70 -2.59
C PRO A 13 29.76 10.23 -2.55
N GLU A 14 29.15 10.83 -3.56
CA GLU A 14 28.87 12.28 -3.64
C GLU A 14 27.54 12.68 -2.96
N GLY A 15 26.88 11.73 -2.28
CA GLY A 15 25.58 11.91 -1.66
C GLY A 15 24.40 11.64 -2.60
N VAL A 16 23.19 11.78 -2.07
CA VAL A 16 21.92 11.66 -2.81
C VAL A 16 21.18 12.98 -2.73
N GLU A 17 20.49 13.34 -3.81
CA GLU A 17 19.61 14.51 -3.84
C GLU A 17 18.42 14.31 -2.90
N PHE A 18 18.07 15.35 -2.13
CA PHE A 18 16.84 15.37 -1.37
C PHE A 18 15.66 15.62 -2.30
N LYS A 19 14.70 14.69 -2.30
CA LYS A 19 13.42 14.82 -3.00
C LYS A 19 12.26 14.64 -2.05
N THR A 20 11.21 15.40 -2.29
CA THR A 20 9.90 15.16 -1.68
C THR A 20 9.28 13.88 -2.26
N LEU A 21 8.36 13.25 -1.52
CA LEU A 21 7.71 12.03 -2.00
C LEU A 21 6.89 12.27 -3.27
N GLU A 22 6.29 13.46 -3.43
CA GLU A 22 5.48 13.81 -4.61
C GLU A 22 6.32 13.92 -5.90
N GLU A 23 7.63 14.15 -5.79
CA GLU A 23 8.54 14.16 -6.95
C GLU A 23 8.85 12.75 -7.47
N VAL A 24 8.67 11.72 -6.64
CA VAL A 24 9.08 10.35 -6.96
C VAL A 24 7.92 9.34 -6.94
N PHE A 25 6.79 9.67 -6.32
CA PHE A 25 5.62 8.82 -6.21
C PHE A 25 4.32 9.54 -6.61
N GLU A 26 3.40 8.78 -7.21
CA GLU A 26 2.00 9.20 -7.30
C GLU A 26 1.30 8.83 -5.99
N ILE A 27 0.96 9.83 -5.17
CA ILE A 27 0.34 9.63 -3.86
C ILE A 27 -1.19 9.58 -4.02
N LYS A 28 -1.80 8.52 -3.49
CA LYS A 28 -3.26 8.32 -3.51
C LYS A 28 -3.73 7.79 -2.17
N ASN A 29 -4.91 8.24 -1.74
CA ASN A 29 -5.56 7.75 -0.54
C ASN A 29 -6.39 6.50 -0.82
N GLY A 30 -6.29 5.54 0.10
CA GLY A 30 -7.22 4.44 0.22
C GLY A 30 -8.60 4.89 0.70
N TYR A 31 -9.56 3.97 0.74
CA TYR A 31 -10.86 4.22 1.35
C TYR A 31 -11.55 2.91 1.73
N THR A 32 -12.56 3.02 2.58
CA THR A 32 -13.45 1.90 2.92
C THR A 32 -14.69 1.94 2.03
N PRO A 33 -14.95 0.91 1.19
CA PRO A 33 -16.23 0.75 0.52
C PRO A 33 -17.38 0.70 1.54
N SER A 34 -18.60 1.07 1.13
CA SER A 34 -19.74 1.05 2.05
C SER A 34 -19.98 -0.37 2.56
N LYS A 35 -19.83 -0.58 3.87
CA LYS A 35 -20.12 -1.88 4.53
C LYS A 35 -21.60 -2.27 4.43
N ASN A 36 -22.48 -1.28 4.28
CA ASN A 36 -23.92 -1.49 4.15
C ASN A 36 -24.35 -1.90 2.74
N ASN A 37 -23.44 -1.98 1.76
CA ASN A 37 -23.75 -2.48 0.43
C ASN A 37 -23.11 -3.86 0.22
N PRO A 38 -23.86 -4.97 0.38
CA PRO A 38 -23.33 -6.33 0.23
C PRO A 38 -22.74 -6.61 -1.15
N GLU A 39 -23.19 -5.91 -2.21
CA GLU A 39 -22.65 -6.11 -3.56
C GLU A 39 -21.18 -5.71 -3.69
N PHE A 40 -20.66 -4.91 -2.76
CA PHE A 40 -19.25 -4.53 -2.73
C PHE A 40 -18.35 -5.63 -2.15
N TRP A 41 -18.92 -6.65 -1.50
CA TRP A 41 -18.17 -7.64 -0.71
C TRP A 41 -18.47 -9.08 -1.12
N LYS A 42 -19.73 -9.39 -1.43
CA LYS A 42 -20.16 -10.75 -1.78
C LYS A 42 -19.46 -11.21 -3.04
N ASN A 43 -18.75 -12.35 -2.95
CA ASN A 43 -17.91 -12.89 -4.03
C ASN A 43 -16.86 -11.88 -4.51
N GLY A 44 -16.31 -11.07 -3.59
CA GLY A 44 -15.20 -10.18 -3.87
C GLY A 44 -13.99 -10.95 -4.38
N THR A 45 -13.29 -10.38 -5.35
CA THR A 45 -12.11 -10.98 -5.99
C THR A 45 -10.89 -10.07 -5.97
N ILE A 46 -11.06 -8.82 -5.53
CA ILE A 46 -10.00 -7.82 -5.47
C ILE A 46 -9.57 -7.68 -4.02
N PRO A 47 -8.28 -7.87 -3.69
CA PRO A 47 -7.79 -7.67 -2.34
C PRO A 47 -8.03 -6.23 -1.83
N TRP A 48 -8.50 -6.11 -0.60
CA TRP A 48 -8.66 -4.83 0.09
C TRP A 48 -7.86 -4.81 1.39
N PHE A 49 -6.67 -4.21 1.32
CA PHE A 49 -5.68 -4.22 2.39
C PHE A 49 -5.95 -3.19 3.47
N ARG A 50 -5.74 -3.60 4.72
CA ARG A 50 -5.81 -2.80 5.94
C ARG A 50 -4.57 -3.08 6.80
N MET A 51 -4.43 -2.33 7.89
CA MET A 51 -3.35 -2.56 8.87
C MET A 51 -3.36 -3.96 9.48
N GLU A 52 -4.54 -4.57 9.60
CA GLU A 52 -4.70 -5.95 10.06
C GLU A 52 -3.99 -6.94 9.12
N ASP A 53 -4.03 -6.70 7.81
CA ASP A 53 -3.36 -7.54 6.83
C ASP A 53 -1.82 -7.44 6.94
N ILE A 54 -1.27 -6.28 7.31
CA ILE A 54 0.18 -6.14 7.56
C ILE A 54 0.59 -6.92 8.82
N ARG A 55 -0.24 -6.88 9.87
CA ARG A 55 0.04 -7.61 11.11
C ARG A 55 -0.01 -9.13 10.91
N GLU A 56 -0.96 -9.59 10.11
CA GLU A 56 -1.16 -11.02 9.84
C GLU A 56 -0.14 -11.56 8.83
N ASN A 57 0.10 -10.84 7.73
CA ASN A 57 0.85 -11.35 6.57
C ASN A 57 2.27 -10.75 6.44
N GLY A 58 2.64 -9.81 7.30
CA GLY A 58 3.89 -9.07 7.20
C GLY A 58 3.87 -7.98 6.12
N ARG A 59 5.05 -7.56 5.68
CA ARG A 59 5.22 -6.34 4.85
C ARG A 59 5.25 -6.59 3.34
N ILE A 60 4.97 -7.81 2.88
CA ILE A 60 4.86 -8.14 1.46
C ILE A 60 3.50 -8.79 1.24
N LEU A 61 2.59 -8.05 0.64
CA LEU A 61 1.17 -8.37 0.61
C LEU A 61 0.74 -8.92 -0.75
N LYS A 62 0.29 -10.18 -0.75
CA LYS A 62 -0.22 -10.89 -1.93
C LYS A 62 -1.73 -11.07 -1.92
N ASP A 63 -2.31 -11.22 -0.74
CA ASP A 63 -3.74 -11.41 -0.58
C ASP A 63 -4.19 -10.85 0.77
N SER A 64 -5.47 -10.48 0.87
CA SER A 64 -6.04 -9.82 2.03
C SER A 64 -7.11 -10.68 2.72
N ILE A 65 -7.38 -10.39 3.98
CA ILE A 65 -8.43 -11.00 4.78
C ILE A 65 -9.83 -10.74 4.16
N GLN A 66 -10.01 -9.58 3.52
CA GLN A 66 -11.28 -9.20 2.89
C GLN A 66 -11.10 -8.79 1.44
N HIS A 67 -12.04 -9.21 0.58
CA HIS A 67 -12.05 -8.86 -0.82
C HIS A 67 -13.25 -8.01 -1.17
N ILE A 68 -13.06 -7.15 -2.17
CA ILE A 68 -14.10 -6.30 -2.72
C ILE A 68 -14.42 -6.73 -4.16
N THR A 69 -15.60 -6.37 -4.63
CA THR A 69 -15.99 -6.54 -6.03
C THR A 69 -15.58 -5.30 -6.85
N PRO A 70 -15.50 -5.39 -8.19
CA PRO A 70 -15.26 -4.23 -9.05
C PRO A 70 -16.26 -3.07 -8.84
N LYS A 71 -17.50 -3.36 -8.39
CA LYS A 71 -18.51 -2.34 -8.09
C LYS A 71 -18.08 -1.39 -6.96
N ALA A 72 -17.23 -1.86 -6.04
CA ALA A 72 -16.71 -1.06 -4.92
C ALA A 72 -15.73 0.04 -5.35
N LEU A 73 -15.19 -0.04 -6.57
CA LEU A 73 -14.18 0.90 -7.07
C LEU A 73 -14.75 2.28 -7.42
N LYS A 74 -16.06 2.38 -7.68
CA LYS A 74 -16.72 3.66 -8.03
C LYS A 74 -15.99 4.43 -9.14
N GLY A 75 -15.47 3.71 -10.15
CA GLY A 75 -14.71 4.28 -11.26
C GLY A 75 -13.26 4.67 -10.94
N LYS A 76 -12.78 4.47 -9.71
CA LYS A 76 -11.38 4.68 -9.34
C LYS A 76 -10.51 3.50 -9.78
N LYS A 77 -9.22 3.78 -10.02
CA LYS A 77 -8.22 2.76 -10.32
C LYS A 77 -7.72 2.10 -9.03
N LEU A 78 -7.33 0.84 -9.15
CA LEU A 78 -6.59 0.13 -8.10
C LEU A 78 -5.20 0.74 -7.92
N PHE A 79 -4.61 0.50 -6.76
CA PHE A 79 -3.18 0.60 -6.58
C PHE A 79 -2.53 -0.52 -7.39
N PRO A 80 -1.63 -0.22 -8.35
CA PRO A 80 -0.97 -1.26 -9.11
C PRO A 80 -0.02 -2.06 -8.22
N LYS A 81 0.21 -3.32 -8.57
CA LYS A 81 1.28 -4.12 -7.95
C LYS A 81 2.61 -3.36 -7.98
N ASN A 82 3.45 -3.63 -6.99
CA ASN A 82 4.68 -2.92 -6.66
C ASN A 82 4.48 -1.49 -6.09
N SER A 83 3.26 -1.12 -5.73
CA SER A 83 3.02 0.08 -4.92
C SER A 83 3.35 -0.16 -3.44
N ILE A 84 3.67 0.91 -2.72
CA ILE A 84 3.83 0.90 -1.26
C ILE A 84 2.57 1.47 -0.63
N ILE A 85 2.06 0.81 0.40
CA ILE A 85 1.05 1.39 1.30
C ILE A 85 1.71 1.82 2.60
N ILE A 86 1.24 2.94 3.17
CA ILE A 86 1.74 3.50 4.42
C ILE A 86 0.57 3.98 5.27
N SER A 87 0.65 3.69 6.57
CA SER A 87 -0.28 4.16 7.57
C SER A 87 0.03 5.60 7.96
N THR A 88 -0.94 6.49 7.80
CA THR A 88 -0.84 7.91 8.19
C THR A 88 -1.58 8.24 9.48
N THR A 89 -2.29 7.25 10.06
CA THR A 89 -3.06 7.40 11.30
C THR A 89 -2.93 6.14 12.16
N ALA A 90 -3.18 6.24 13.47
CA ALA A 90 -3.10 5.17 14.49
C ALA A 90 -1.72 4.48 14.64
N THR A 91 -1.17 3.90 13.57
CA THR A 91 0.12 3.19 13.50
C THR A 91 1.04 3.88 12.49
N ILE A 92 1.29 5.17 12.71
CA ILE A 92 2.00 6.04 11.76
C ILE A 92 3.33 5.41 11.31
N GLY A 93 3.53 5.32 10.01
CA GLY A 93 4.76 4.82 9.39
C GLY A 93 4.79 3.30 9.15
N GLU A 94 3.83 2.54 9.66
CA GLU A 94 3.71 1.13 9.27
C GLU A 94 3.42 1.03 7.77
N HIS A 95 4.13 0.16 7.07
CA HIS A 95 4.12 0.11 5.61
C HIS A 95 4.32 -1.30 5.07
N ALA A 96 3.85 -1.51 3.85
CA ALA A 96 4.00 -2.78 3.14
C ALA A 96 4.09 -2.58 1.63
N LEU A 97 4.72 -3.55 0.96
CA LEU A 97 4.78 -3.67 -0.49
C LEU A 97 3.60 -4.51 -0.99
N LEU A 98 2.85 -3.97 -1.95
CA LEU A 98 1.81 -4.70 -2.66
C LEU A 98 2.44 -5.51 -3.80
N ILE A 99 2.14 -6.81 -3.92
CA ILE A 99 2.57 -7.61 -5.07
C ILE A 99 1.41 -8.06 -5.97
N VAL A 100 0.23 -7.44 -5.76
CA VAL A 100 -0.99 -7.62 -6.53
C VAL A 100 -1.72 -6.27 -6.66
N ASP A 101 -2.46 -6.08 -7.75
CA ASP A 101 -3.34 -4.92 -7.91
C ASP A 101 -4.45 -4.98 -6.85
N SER A 102 -4.67 -3.88 -6.13
CA SER A 102 -5.52 -3.91 -4.94
C SER A 102 -6.08 -2.54 -4.56
N LEU A 103 -7.03 -2.53 -3.63
CA LEU A 103 -7.44 -1.33 -2.90
C LEU A 103 -6.85 -1.39 -1.48
N ALA A 104 -6.69 -0.25 -0.83
CA ALA A 104 -6.29 -0.16 0.58
C ALA A 104 -7.18 0.84 1.33
N ASN A 105 -7.07 0.86 2.65
CA ASN A 105 -7.70 1.83 3.55
C ASN A 105 -6.71 2.47 4.51
#